data_AF-A0A545U786-F1
#
_entry.id   AF-A0A545U786-F1
#
_cell.length_a   1.000
_cell.length_b   1.000
_cell.length_c   1.000
_cell.angle_alpha   90.00
_cell.angle_beta   90.00
_cell.angle_gamma   90.00
#
_symmetry.space_group_name_H-M   'P 1'
#
loop_
_entity.id
_entity.type
_entity.pdbx_description
1 polymer ?
#
loop_
_entity_poly.entity_id
_entity_poly.type
_entity_poly.pdbx_seq_one_letter_code
_entity_poly.pdbx_strand_id
1 'polypeptide(L)'
;MSQPESTEKNPDDSVVASDKDPLNTSQEPLQPNSDKTSKPPGVLGVFQSVIAAMFGVQSEEKRQQDFESGHAGNYIFVGVVMVVIFVFTLIAVVNAILENAGQ
;
A
#
# COMPACT_ATOMS: atom_id res chain seq x y z
N MET A 1 -1.41 52.10 60.57
CA MET A 1 -2.73 51.70 60.06
C MET A 1 -2.72 51.87 58.56
N SER A 2 -2.34 50.82 57.83
CA SER A 2 -2.45 50.77 56.36
C SER A 2 -2.62 49.31 55.94
N GLN A 3 -3.86 48.93 55.66
CA GLN A 3 -4.21 47.93 54.64
C GLN A 3 -4.40 48.68 53.29
N PRO A 4 -4.61 48.04 52.13
CA PRO A 4 -4.48 46.63 51.76
C PRO A 4 -3.59 46.38 50.53
N GLU A 5 -3.34 45.10 50.27
CA GLU A 5 -2.75 44.49 49.09
C GLU A 5 -3.68 44.59 47.86
N SER A 6 -3.16 44.99 46.69
CA SER A 6 -3.74 44.75 45.34
C SER A 6 -2.73 45.07 44.23
N THR A 7 -2.07 44.02 43.77
CA THR A 7 -1.56 43.70 42.42
C THR A 7 -1.42 44.83 41.39
N GLU A 8 -0.18 45.14 41.00
CA GLU A 8 0.12 45.76 39.70
C GLU A 8 1.33 45.07 39.03
N LYS A 9 0.98 44.05 38.24
CA LYS A 9 1.58 43.57 36.99
C LYS A 9 3.11 43.41 36.91
N ASN A 10 3.58 42.19 37.22
CA ASN A 10 4.88 41.70 36.76
C ASN A 10 4.79 41.33 35.25
N PRO A 11 5.64 41.84 34.37
CA PRO A 11 5.64 41.52 32.93
C PRO A 11 6.09 40.09 32.57
N ASP A 12 6.27 39.19 33.53
CA ASP A 12 6.60 37.78 33.30
C ASP A 12 5.37 36.82 33.34
N ASP A 13 4.14 37.35 33.29
CA ASP A 13 2.89 36.58 33.05
C ASP A 13 2.73 36.11 31.59
N SER A 14 3.81 35.65 30.98
CA SER A 14 3.85 34.90 29.73
C SER A 14 5.20 34.20 29.71
N VAL A 15 5.38 33.06 30.36
CA VAL A 15 4.92 31.77 29.83
C VAL A 15 4.60 30.84 31.00
N VAL A 16 3.34 30.43 31.02
CA VAL A 16 2.67 29.52 31.93
C VAL A 16 3.45 28.22 32.18
N ALA A 17 3.56 27.87 33.45
CA ALA A 17 3.87 26.53 33.94
C ALA A 17 2.81 25.53 33.45
N SER A 18 3.24 24.41 32.86
CA SER A 18 2.43 23.20 32.77
C SER A 18 3.34 21.98 32.87
N ASP A 19 3.57 21.62 34.13
CA ASP A 19 3.71 20.25 34.60
C ASP A 19 2.74 19.31 33.83
N LYS A 20 3.28 18.24 33.24
CA LYS A 20 2.65 16.93 32.95
C LYS A 20 3.54 16.14 32.00
N ASP A 21 4.27 15.16 32.53
CA ASP A 21 4.43 13.90 31.80
C ASP A 21 3.01 13.33 31.51
N PRO A 22 2.73 12.50 30.47
CA PRO A 22 3.59 11.90 29.45
C PRO A 22 2.99 12.11 28.01
N LEU A 23 3.61 11.52 26.96
CA LEU A 23 2.95 11.13 25.69
C LEU A 23 2.82 12.17 24.54
N ASN A 24 3.56 11.88 23.46
CA ASN A 24 3.16 11.97 22.04
C ASN A 24 3.09 13.35 21.34
N THR A 25 3.97 13.57 20.36
CA THR A 25 3.62 13.60 18.92
C THR A 25 4.76 14.28 18.15
N SER A 26 5.88 13.59 18.01
CA SER A 26 6.77 13.81 16.87
C SER A 26 6.66 12.58 15.98
N GLN A 27 5.51 12.47 15.31
CA GLN A 27 5.35 11.55 14.19
C GLN A 27 6.07 12.21 13.01
N GLU A 28 7.33 11.83 12.77
CA GLU A 28 7.76 11.65 11.38
C GLU A 28 6.72 10.74 10.70
N PRO A 29 6.40 10.88 9.40
CA PRO A 29 5.45 9.99 8.76
C PRO A 29 6.02 8.56 8.76
N LEU A 30 5.67 7.80 9.81
CA LEU A 30 5.95 6.39 9.95
C LEU A 30 5.27 5.69 8.79
N GLN A 31 6.09 5.18 7.87
CA GLN A 31 5.67 4.11 6.98
C GLN A 31 5.03 3.00 7.83
N PRO A 32 3.88 2.43 7.42
CA PRO A 32 3.09 1.55 8.25
C PRO A 32 3.97 0.40 8.75
N ASN A 33 4.24 0.46 10.05
CA ASN A 33 4.98 -0.55 10.79
C ASN A 33 4.11 -1.82 10.76
N SER A 34 4.30 -2.60 9.71
CA SER A 34 3.79 -3.96 9.65
C SER A 34 4.67 -4.75 10.61
N ASP A 35 4.23 -4.87 11.86
CA ASP A 35 4.72 -5.86 12.81
C ASP A 35 4.41 -7.26 12.26
N LYS A 36 5.16 -7.65 11.22
CA LYS A 36 5.31 -9.03 10.84
C LYS A 36 6.23 -9.61 11.89
N THR A 37 5.64 -10.27 12.88
CA THR A 37 6.29 -11.46 13.42
C THR A 37 6.62 -12.34 12.22
N SER A 38 7.89 -12.27 11.80
CA SER A 38 8.42 -12.80 10.55
C SER A 38 8.50 -14.31 10.63
N LYS A 39 7.34 -14.97 10.61
CA LYS A 39 7.28 -16.39 10.30
C LYS A 39 7.37 -16.50 8.78
N PRO A 40 8.30 -17.30 8.22
CA PRO A 40 8.37 -17.48 6.78
C PRO A 40 6.98 -17.86 6.27
N PRO A 41 6.55 -17.34 5.10
CA PRO A 41 5.26 -17.68 4.54
C PRO A 41 5.17 -19.20 4.52
N GLY A 42 4.16 -19.75 5.20
CA GLY A 42 3.93 -21.19 5.14
C GLY A 42 3.72 -21.61 3.68
N VAL A 43 3.73 -22.91 3.41
CA VAL A 43 3.40 -23.48 2.08
C VAL A 43 2.13 -22.85 1.47
N LEU A 44 1.16 -22.52 2.31
CA LEU A 44 -0.05 -21.81 1.89
C LEU A 44 0.19 -20.35 1.47
N GLY A 45 1.07 -19.61 2.15
CA GLY A 45 1.46 -18.25 1.77
C GLY A 45 2.33 -18.22 0.50
N VAL A 46 3.12 -19.27 0.29
CA VAL A 46 3.87 -19.48 -0.96
C VAL A 46 2.91 -19.74 -2.11
N PHE A 47 1.89 -20.58 -1.92
CA PHE A 47 0.84 -20.82 -2.93
C PHE A 47 0.04 -19.54 -3.25
N GLN A 48 -0.32 -18.78 -2.21
CA GLN A 48 -1.00 -17.48 -2.39
C GLN A 48 -0.14 -16.48 -3.17
N SER A 49 1.17 -16.46 -2.95
CA SER A 49 2.13 -15.65 -3.71
C SER A 49 2.20 -16.07 -5.19
N VAL A 50 2.24 -17.38 -5.45
CA VAL A 50 2.26 -17.91 -6.82
C VAL A 50 0.99 -17.53 -7.59
N ILE A 51 -0.17 -17.58 -6.93
CA ILE A 51 -1.43 -17.12 -7.52
C ILE A 51 -1.42 -15.61 -7.76
N ALA A 52 -1.00 -14.78 -6.79
CA ALA A 52 -0.91 -13.33 -6.98
C ALA A 52 0.04 -12.95 -8.13
N ALA A 53 1.11 -13.71 -8.32
CA ALA A 53 2.06 -13.56 -9.41
C ALA A 53 1.50 -13.97 -10.78
N MET A 54 0.60 -14.97 -10.86
CA MET A 54 -0.03 -15.35 -12.13
C MET A 54 -1.02 -14.30 -12.66
N PHE A 55 -1.59 -13.50 -11.76
CA PHE A 55 -2.59 -12.49 -12.09
C PHE A 55 -2.03 -11.08 -12.35
N GLY A 56 -0.70 -10.93 -12.38
CA GLY A 56 -0.08 -9.68 -12.82
C GLY A 56 -0.20 -8.56 -11.78
N VAL A 57 0.15 -8.85 -10.51
CA VAL A 57 0.30 -7.87 -9.44
C VAL A 57 1.36 -6.82 -9.82
N GLN A 58 0.95 -5.83 -10.61
CA GLN A 58 1.79 -4.68 -10.88
C GLN A 58 1.84 -3.84 -9.62
N SER A 59 3.05 -3.72 -9.07
CA SER A 59 3.34 -2.86 -7.93
C SER A 59 2.81 -1.44 -8.18
N GLU A 60 2.32 -0.80 -7.12
CA GLU A 60 1.79 0.57 -7.16
C GLU A 60 2.81 1.59 -7.69
N GLU A 61 4.09 1.29 -7.52
CA GLU A 61 5.20 2.09 -8.05
C GLU A 61 5.26 2.08 -9.58
N LYS A 62 5.00 0.92 -10.20
CA LYS A 62 4.92 0.77 -11.66
C LYS A 62 3.73 1.55 -12.20
N ARG A 63 2.60 1.44 -11.48
CA ARG A 63 1.37 2.17 -11.75
C ARG A 63 1.63 3.68 -11.82
N GLN A 64 2.23 4.26 -10.79
CA GLN A 64 2.42 5.72 -10.71
C GLN A 64 3.28 6.28 -11.86
N GLN A 65 4.38 5.59 -12.21
CA GLN A 65 5.24 5.99 -13.32
C GLN A 65 4.58 5.81 -14.69
N ASP A 66 3.82 4.72 -14.85
CA ASP A 66 3.06 4.41 -16.05
C ASP A 66 1.91 5.40 -16.30
N PHE A 67 1.34 5.97 -15.23
CA PHE A 67 0.30 7.01 -15.29
C PHE A 67 0.84 8.44 -15.37
N GLU A 68 2.04 8.72 -14.86
CA GLU A 68 2.66 10.05 -14.95
C GLU A 68 3.36 10.29 -16.29
N SER A 69 3.89 9.24 -16.94
CA SER A 69 4.69 9.36 -18.17
C SER A 69 4.07 8.76 -19.43
N GLY A 70 3.01 7.93 -19.29
CA GLY A 70 2.39 7.19 -20.39
C GLY A 70 0.90 7.52 -20.61
N HIS A 71 0.45 7.46 -21.87
CA HIS A 71 -0.98 7.52 -22.18
C HIS A 71 -1.64 6.20 -21.76
N ALA A 72 -2.63 6.25 -20.87
CA ALA A 72 -3.37 5.08 -20.36
C ALA A 72 -3.89 4.15 -21.48
N GLY A 73 -4.16 4.68 -22.67
CA GLY A 73 -4.58 3.91 -23.84
C GLY A 73 -3.59 2.82 -24.28
N ASN A 74 -2.28 3.01 -24.09
CA ASN A 74 -1.30 2.00 -24.46
C ASN A 74 -1.39 0.75 -23.57
N TYR A 75 -1.58 0.93 -22.27
CA TYR A 75 -1.75 -0.19 -21.32
C TYR A 75 -3.04 -0.97 -21.59
N ILE A 76 -4.12 -0.26 -21.95
CA ILE A 76 -5.38 -0.89 -22.34
C ILE A 76 -5.22 -1.70 -23.62
N PHE A 77 -4.59 -1.13 -24.64
CA PHE A 77 -4.34 -1.82 -25.90
C PHE A 77 -3.52 -3.10 -25.70
N VAL A 78 -2.40 -3.00 -24.97
CA VAL A 78 -1.55 -4.14 -24.63
C VAL A 78 -2.32 -5.19 -23.83
N GLY A 79 -3.15 -4.77 -22.86
CA GLY A 79 -4.00 -5.67 -22.09
C GLY A 79 -5.00 -6.44 -22.97
N VAL A 80 -5.65 -5.76 -23.91
CA VAL A 80 -6.59 -6.40 -24.85
C VAL A 80 -5.86 -7.42 -25.73
N VAL A 81 -4.70 -7.07 -26.29
CA VAL A 81 -3.90 -7.99 -27.11
C VAL A 81 -3.50 -9.23 -26.30
N MET A 82 -3.09 -9.03 -25.04
CA MET A 82 -2.70 -10.13 -24.14
C MET A 82 -3.87 -11.09 -23.88
N VAL A 83 -5.07 -10.56 -23.62
CA VAL A 83 -6.29 -11.36 -23.42
C VAL A 83 -6.64 -12.16 -24.67
N VAL A 84 -6.53 -11.56 -25.85
CA VAL A 84 -6.80 -12.26 -27.11
C VAL A 84 -5.86 -13.46 -27.29
N ILE A 85 -4.57 -13.26 -27.04
CA ILE A 85 -3.56 -14.34 -27.10
C ILE A 85 -3.87 -15.45 -26.09
N PHE A 86 -4.27 -15.08 -24.87
CA PHE A 86 -4.64 -16.04 -23.82
C PHE A 86 -5.83 -16.92 -24.24
N VAL A 87 -6.86 -16.34 -24.84
CA VAL A 87 -8.03 -17.08 -25.33
C VAL A 87 -7.66 -18.07 -26.43
N PHE A 88 -6.85 -17.67 -27.41
CA PHE A 88 -6.38 -18.59 -28.46
C PHE A 88 -5.56 -19.75 -27.88
N THR A 89 -4.73 -19.46 -26.88
CA THR A 89 -3.96 -20.49 -26.18
C THR A 89 -4.88 -21.53 -25.55
N LEU A 90 -5.94 -21.10 -24.86
CA LEU A 90 -6.92 -22.01 -24.27
C LEU A 90 -7.64 -22.85 -25.33
N ILE A 91 -8.04 -22.24 -26.46
CA ILE A 91 -8.70 -22.96 -27.57
C ILE A 91 -7.77 -24.04 -28.12
N ALA A 92 -6.51 -23.71 -28.39
CA ALA A 92 -5.53 -24.65 -28.91
C ALA A 92 -5.30 -25.82 -27.94
N VAL A 93 -5.17 -25.54 -26.64
CA VAL A 93 -5.02 -26.56 -25.60
C VAL A 93 -6.24 -27.47 -25.53
N VAL A 94 -7.45 -26.90 -25.54
CA VAL A 94 -8.69 -27.68 -25.49
C VAL A 94 -8.82 -28.58 -26.71
N ASN A 95 -8.55 -28.04 -27.90
CA ASN A 95 -8.60 -28.82 -29.13
C ASN A 95 -7.58 -29.97 -29.09
N ALA A 96 -6.35 -29.70 -28.65
CA ALA A 96 -5.34 -30.75 -28.48
C ALA A 96 -5.78 -31.82 -27.49
N ILE A 97 -6.43 -31.45 -26.38
CA ILE A 97 -6.97 -32.42 -25.42
C ILE A 97 -8.10 -33.25 -26.03
N LEU A 98 -9.02 -32.64 -26.78
CA LEU A 98 -10.13 -33.34 -27.43
C LEU A 98 -9.67 -34.31 -28.52
N GLU A 99 -8.66 -33.93 -29.31
CA GLU A 99 -8.04 -34.81 -30.31
C GLU A 99 -7.38 -36.02 -29.66
N ASN A 100 -6.70 -35.82 -28.51
CA ASN A 100 -6.07 -36.89 -27.76
C ASN A 100 -7.06 -37.77 -26.97
N ALA A 101 -8.22 -37.22 -26.57
CA ALA A 101 -9.24 -37.93 -25.81
C ALA A 101 -10.30 -38.62 -26.68
N GLY A 102 -10.31 -38.34 -27.98
CA GLY A 102 -11.20 -38.95 -28.98
C GLY A 102 -10.64 -40.20 -29.67
N GLN A 103 -9.44 -40.66 -29.30
CA GLN A 103 -8.87 -41.97 -29.66
C GLN A 103 -9.06 -42.98 -28.52
#